data_AF-A0A965AWZ4-F1
#
_entry.id   AF-A0A965AWZ4-F1
#
_cell.length_a   1.000
_cell.length_b   1.000
_cell.length_c   1.000
_cell.angle_alpha   90.00
_cell.angle_beta   90.00
_cell.angle_gamma   90.00
#
_symmetry.space_group_name_H-M   'P 1'
#
loop_
_entity.id
_entity.type
_entity.pdbx_description
1 polymer ?
#
loop_
_entity_poly.entity_id
_entity_poly.type
_entity_poly.pdbx_seq_one_letter_code
_entity_poly.pdbx_strand_id
1 'polypeptide(L)'
;MPLLILWLILIGLTRWGAMQGEFAQYLPDWAYVPGVTPRHPEGWFSDLKDSFRTHTPLEIFGDTLLFRVGLYYLDHGYFWECHEVVEPLWLAAPARSAERIFFQLIIQVANAGLKRKMGRMNAYSRLVGKAETLASDLRSRGVDAIYGIKLADIMYYTA
;
A
#
# COMPACT_ATOMS: atom_id res chain seq x y z
N MET A 1 19.71 -16.11 -33.64
CA MET A 1 20.17 -14.87 -32.96
C MET A 1 19.53 -14.81 -31.58
N PRO A 2 20.26 -15.05 -30.48
CA PRO A 2 19.65 -15.17 -29.16
C PRO A 2 20.20 -14.12 -28.18
N LEU A 3 19.59 -12.94 -28.03
CA LEU A 3 19.97 -11.96 -26.99
C LEU A 3 18.82 -10.99 -26.62
N LEU A 4 17.66 -11.51 -26.20
CA LEU A 4 16.58 -10.63 -25.67
C LEU A 4 15.90 -11.14 -24.38
N ILE A 5 16.47 -12.14 -23.68
CA ILE A 5 15.88 -12.70 -22.45
C ILE A 5 16.78 -12.47 -21.21
N LEU A 6 17.67 -11.48 -21.24
CA LEU A 6 18.64 -11.23 -20.16
C LEU A 6 18.71 -9.75 -19.74
N TRP A 7 17.54 -9.14 -19.48
CA TRP A 7 17.43 -7.81 -18.85
C TRP A 7 16.41 -7.72 -17.69
N LEU A 8 15.93 -8.84 -17.14
CA LEU A 8 14.92 -8.83 -16.04
C LEU A 8 15.48 -8.98 -14.62
N ILE A 9 16.79 -8.78 -14.42
CA ILE A 9 17.38 -8.81 -13.08
C ILE A 9 18.36 -7.64 -12.98
N LEU A 10 17.92 -6.49 -12.42
CA LEU A 10 18.68 -5.57 -11.52
C LEU A 10 18.21 -4.11 -11.44
N ILE A 11 17.09 -3.67 -12.04
CA ILE A 11 16.57 -2.32 -11.78
C ILE A 11 15.07 -2.41 -11.50
N GLY A 12 14.68 -1.96 -10.30
CA GLY A 12 13.30 -1.93 -9.84
C GLY A 12 12.42 -1.09 -10.75
N LEU A 13 11.74 -1.76 -11.69
CA LEU A 13 10.54 -1.23 -12.32
C LEU A 13 9.42 -1.33 -11.28
N THR A 14 9.45 -0.38 -10.36
CA THR A 14 8.28 0.01 -9.59
C THR A 14 7.13 0.19 -10.57
N ARG A 15 5.99 -0.47 -10.32
CA ARG A 15 4.89 -0.54 -11.30
C ARG A 15 4.29 0.85 -11.58
N TRP A 16 4.56 1.77 -10.67
CA TRP A 16 4.28 3.20 -10.75
C TRP A 16 5.50 3.96 -11.30
N GLY A 17 5.87 3.73 -12.56
CA GLY A 17 7.03 4.37 -13.19
C GLY A 17 7.03 5.90 -13.16
N ALA A 18 5.87 6.54 -12.91
CA ALA A 18 5.75 7.99 -12.72
C ALA A 18 6.15 8.48 -11.30
N MET A 19 6.22 7.60 -10.30
CA MET A 19 6.51 7.94 -8.90
C MET A 19 8.00 7.76 -8.52
N GLN A 20 8.88 7.47 -9.50
CA GLN A 20 10.29 7.20 -9.22
C GLN A 20 11.00 8.43 -8.65
N GLY A 21 11.40 8.35 -7.38
CA GLY A 21 12.15 9.38 -6.67
C GLY A 21 11.32 10.51 -6.03
N GLU A 22 10.07 10.71 -6.45
CA GLU A 22 9.23 11.83 -5.97
C GLU A 22 9.00 11.80 -4.45
N PHE A 23 8.91 10.60 -3.88
CA PHE A 23 8.62 10.39 -2.46
C PHE A 23 9.81 9.81 -1.67
N ALA A 24 11.02 9.80 -2.26
CA ALA A 24 12.20 9.23 -1.61
C ALA A 24 12.53 9.92 -0.27
N GLN A 25 12.30 11.23 -0.17
CA GLN A 25 12.48 12.00 1.06
C GLN A 25 11.57 11.56 2.22
N TYR A 26 10.49 10.84 1.94
CA TYR A 26 9.58 10.31 2.95
C TYR A 26 9.94 8.90 3.39
N LEU A 27 10.87 8.19 2.72
CA LEU A 27 11.26 6.85 3.15
C LEU A 27 12.05 6.91 4.46
N PRO A 28 11.64 6.14 5.47
CA PRO A 28 12.52 5.89 6.61
C PRO A 28 13.77 5.12 6.18
N ASP A 29 14.85 5.30 6.94
CA ASP A 29 16.12 4.61 6.72
C ASP A 29 16.00 3.08 6.72
N TRP A 30 14.96 2.53 7.37
CA TRP A 30 14.67 1.11 7.39
C TRP A 30 13.18 0.82 7.36
N ALA A 31 12.79 -0.35 6.85
CA ALA A 31 11.43 -0.87 7.02
C ALA A 31 11.29 -1.53 8.40
N TYR A 32 10.19 -1.26 9.09
CA TYR A 32 9.88 -1.90 10.37
C TYR A 32 9.41 -3.35 10.17
N VAL A 33 10.09 -4.27 10.83
CA VAL A 33 9.78 -5.69 10.90
C VAL A 33 9.89 -6.12 12.35
N PRO A 34 8.78 -6.51 13.01
CA PRO A 34 8.79 -6.85 14.43
C PRO A 34 9.79 -7.97 14.76
N GLY A 35 10.65 -7.71 15.73
CA GLY A 35 11.71 -8.63 16.15
C GLY A 35 12.97 -8.63 15.27
N VAL A 36 13.03 -7.76 14.25
CA VAL A 36 14.18 -7.64 13.34
C VAL A 36 14.71 -6.22 13.32
N THR A 37 13.86 -5.23 13.06
CA THR A 37 14.24 -3.81 13.06
C THR A 37 13.51 -3.05 14.17
N PRO A 38 14.12 -2.00 14.75
CA PRO A 38 13.45 -1.18 15.75
C PRO A 38 12.28 -0.43 15.13
N ARG A 39 11.26 -0.15 15.95
CA ARG A 39 10.17 0.72 15.52
C ARG A 39 10.72 2.13 15.31
N HIS A 40 10.15 2.85 14.35
CA HIS A 40 10.40 4.28 14.19
C HIS A 40 10.08 5.05 15.48
N PRO A 41 10.78 6.16 15.75
CA PRO A 41 10.44 7.05 16.86
C PRO A 41 8.95 7.39 16.88
N GLU A 42 8.42 7.63 18.07
CA GLU A 42 7.05 8.12 18.21
C GLU A 42 6.89 9.43 17.42
N GLY A 43 5.77 9.56 16.72
CA GLY A 43 5.51 10.72 15.87
C GLY A 43 6.28 10.78 14.55
N TRP A 44 6.99 9.72 14.14
CA TRP A 44 7.69 9.71 12.84
C TRP A 44 6.79 10.06 11.65
N PHE A 45 5.52 9.66 11.69
CA PHE A 45 4.53 9.95 10.64
C PHE A 45 3.65 11.17 10.92
N SER A 46 3.93 11.96 11.97
CA SER A 46 3.04 13.06 12.40
C SER A 46 2.82 14.05 11.27
N ASP A 47 3.88 14.57 10.66
CA ASP A 47 3.78 15.55 9.58
C ASP A 47 2.96 15.03 8.38
N LEU A 48 3.13 13.75 8.04
CA LEU A 48 2.34 13.10 6.99
C LEU A 48 0.86 13.02 7.40
N LYS A 49 0.57 12.46 8.58
CA LYS A 49 -0.82 12.30 9.06
C LYS A 49 -1.49 13.67 9.27
N ASP A 50 -0.75 14.66 9.75
CA ASP A 50 -1.16 16.04 9.96
C ASP A 50 -1.30 16.82 8.65
N SER A 51 -0.82 16.31 7.51
CA SER A 51 -1.15 16.90 6.21
C SER A 51 -2.58 16.58 5.76
N PHE A 52 -3.17 15.50 6.29
CA PHE A 52 -4.52 15.06 5.99
C PHE A 52 -5.51 15.61 7.03
N ARG A 53 -6.62 16.20 6.57
CA ARG A 53 -7.69 16.70 7.46
C ARG A 53 -8.87 15.75 7.38
N THR A 54 -9.55 15.52 8.51
CA THR A 54 -10.74 14.65 8.57
C THR A 54 -11.91 15.13 7.69
N HIS A 55 -11.90 16.40 7.27
CA HIS A 55 -12.89 17.02 6.37
C HIS A 55 -12.41 17.15 4.92
N THR A 56 -11.28 16.52 4.57
CA THR A 56 -10.84 16.40 3.18
C THR A 56 -11.96 15.72 2.37
N PRO A 57 -12.38 16.29 1.23
CA PRO A 57 -13.38 15.65 0.37
C PRO A 57 -12.87 14.31 -0.16
N LEU A 58 -13.77 13.32 -0.28
CA LEU A 58 -13.40 11.95 -0.64
C LEU A 58 -12.71 11.92 -2.01
N GLU A 59 -13.25 12.67 -2.98
CA GLU A 59 -12.77 12.77 -4.36
C GLU A 59 -11.29 13.15 -4.49
N ILE A 60 -10.70 13.82 -3.49
CA ILE A 60 -9.28 14.22 -3.53
C ILE A 60 -8.37 13.31 -2.70
N PHE A 61 -8.86 12.22 -2.10
CA PHE A 61 -8.00 11.31 -1.32
C PHE A 61 -6.85 10.76 -2.17
N GLY A 62 -7.11 10.49 -3.46
CA GLY A 62 -6.11 10.07 -4.44
C GLY A 62 -4.95 11.04 -4.64
N ASP A 63 -5.18 12.33 -4.38
CA ASP A 63 -4.18 13.39 -4.53
C ASP A 63 -3.48 13.74 -3.21
N THR A 64 -3.92 13.16 -2.10
CA THR A 64 -3.27 13.39 -0.81
C THR A 64 -1.86 12.81 -0.80
N LEU A 65 -0.94 13.55 -0.18
CA LEU A 65 0.43 13.08 0.06
C LEU A 65 0.42 11.75 0.82
N LEU A 66 -0.51 11.61 1.76
CA LEU A 66 -0.67 10.42 2.60
C LEU A 66 -0.95 9.15 1.75
N PHE A 67 -1.83 9.26 0.75
CA PHE A 67 -2.13 8.14 -0.15
C PHE A 67 -0.94 7.81 -1.06
N ARG A 68 -0.33 8.83 -1.67
CA ARG A 68 0.78 8.65 -2.61
C ARG A 68 2.02 8.06 -1.91
N VAL A 69 2.37 8.56 -0.73
CA VAL A 69 3.45 7.98 0.09
C VAL A 69 3.09 6.56 0.56
N GLY A 70 1.82 6.29 0.89
CA GLY A 70 1.37 4.93 1.23
C GLY A 70 1.56 3.91 0.12
N LEU A 71 1.25 4.28 -1.14
CA LEU A 71 1.52 3.43 -2.30
C LEU A 71 3.03 3.27 -2.55
N TYR A 72 3.80 4.34 -2.36
CA TYR A 72 5.25 4.30 -2.48
C TYR A 72 5.88 3.33 -1.47
N TYR A 73 5.43 3.36 -0.20
CA TYR A 73 5.86 2.40 0.81
C TYR A 73 5.52 0.95 0.46
N LEU A 74 4.31 0.70 -0.05
CA LEU A 74 3.90 -0.65 -0.47
C LEU A 74 4.86 -1.21 -1.53
N ASP A 75 5.16 -0.40 -2.52
CA ASP A 75 6.01 -0.73 -3.66
C ASP A 75 7.49 -0.96 -3.26
N HIS A 76 7.98 -0.28 -2.21
CA HIS A 76 9.33 -0.45 -1.66
C HIS A 76 9.41 -1.51 -0.53
N GLY A 77 8.31 -2.18 -0.21
CA GLY A 77 8.25 -3.19 0.85
C GLY A 77 8.31 -2.65 2.28
N TYR A 78 7.97 -1.38 2.48
CA TYR A 78 7.75 -0.71 3.78
C TYR A 78 6.31 -0.96 4.23
N PHE A 79 6.02 -2.23 4.46
CA PHE A 79 4.65 -2.71 4.61
C PHE A 79 3.95 -2.19 5.87
N TRP A 80 4.68 -2.09 6.98
CA TRP A 80 4.08 -1.57 8.21
C TRP A 80 3.80 -0.07 8.10
N GLU A 81 4.71 0.66 7.46
CA GLU A 81 4.59 2.09 7.23
C GLU A 81 3.45 2.41 6.27
N CYS A 82 3.27 1.61 5.22
CA CYS A 82 2.11 1.69 4.34
C CYS A 82 0.81 1.56 5.15
N HIS A 83 0.71 0.59 6.06
CA HIS A 83 -0.44 0.45 6.94
C HIS A 83 -0.66 1.72 7.80
N GLU A 84 0.39 2.21 8.47
CA GLU A 84 0.31 3.38 9.34
C GLU A 84 -0.20 4.63 8.62
N VAL A 85 0.22 4.88 7.38
CA VAL A 85 -0.18 6.07 6.63
C VAL A 85 -1.49 5.90 5.89
N VAL A 86 -1.89 4.68 5.51
CA VAL A 86 -3.18 4.45 4.83
C VAL A 86 -4.34 4.34 5.83
N GLU A 87 -4.09 3.97 7.08
CA GLU A 87 -5.14 3.83 8.11
C GLU A 87 -6.00 5.10 8.32
N PRO A 88 -5.44 6.32 8.39
CA PRO A 88 -6.26 7.54 8.47
C PRO A 88 -7.22 7.73 7.28
N LEU A 89 -6.80 7.40 6.05
CA LEU A 89 -7.68 7.45 4.87
C LEU A 89 -8.80 6.43 4.98
N TRP A 90 -8.47 5.21 5.45
CA TRP A 90 -9.47 4.19 5.72
C TRP A 90 -10.48 4.68 6.76
N LEU A 91 -10.03 5.21 7.89
CA LEU A 91 -10.90 5.69 8.97
C LEU A 91 -11.82 6.83 8.53
N ALA A 92 -11.32 7.77 7.71
CA ALA A 92 -12.07 8.91 7.20
C ALA A 92 -13.05 8.56 6.07
N ALA A 93 -12.79 7.50 5.29
CA ALA A 93 -13.68 7.09 4.23
C ALA A 93 -15.06 6.61 4.77
N PRO A 94 -16.18 6.94 4.12
CA PRO A 94 -17.51 6.52 4.57
C PRO A 94 -17.64 4.99 4.64
N ALA A 95 -18.25 4.45 5.70
CA ALA A 95 -18.21 3.02 6.05
C ALA A 95 -18.64 2.03 4.94
N ARG A 96 -19.47 2.46 3.98
CA ARG A 96 -19.98 1.62 2.88
C ARG A 96 -19.46 2.02 1.49
N SER A 97 -18.58 3.01 1.43
CA SER A 97 -17.96 3.51 0.19
C SER A 97 -17.00 2.48 -0.42
N ALA A 98 -16.77 2.58 -1.72
CA ALA A 98 -15.79 1.74 -2.42
C ALA A 98 -14.37 2.07 -1.93
N GLU A 99 -14.10 3.33 -1.64
CA GLU A 99 -12.86 3.86 -1.07
C GLU A 99 -12.53 3.23 0.27
N ARG A 100 -13.52 3.08 1.17
CA ARG A 100 -13.32 2.39 2.46
C ARG A 100 -12.83 0.96 2.26
N ILE A 101 -13.44 0.24 1.32
CA ILE A 101 -13.07 -1.15 1.01
C ILE A 101 -11.70 -1.19 0.33
N PHE A 102 -11.40 -0.22 -0.52
CA PHE A 102 -10.12 -0.10 -1.23
C PHE A 102 -8.94 0.20 -0.32
N PHE A 103 -9.08 1.15 0.63
CA PHE A 103 -8.02 1.38 1.61
C PHE A 103 -7.85 0.18 2.54
N GLN A 104 -8.94 -0.49 2.92
CA GLN A 104 -8.86 -1.74 3.67
C GLN A 104 -8.12 -2.83 2.88
N LEU A 105 -8.35 -2.93 1.56
CA LEU A 105 -7.64 -3.84 0.67
C LEU A 105 -6.14 -3.56 0.70
N ILE A 106 -5.71 -2.32 0.49
CA ILE A 106 -4.29 -1.92 0.56
C ILE A 106 -3.69 -2.29 1.92
N ILE A 107 -4.39 -2.02 3.02
CA ILE A 107 -3.96 -2.37 4.38
C ILE A 107 -3.81 -3.89 4.56
N GLN A 108 -4.73 -4.71 4.03
CA GLN A 108 -4.61 -6.18 4.13
C GLN A 108 -3.43 -6.69 3.31
N VAL A 109 -3.22 -6.15 2.11
CA VAL A 109 -2.07 -6.49 1.24
C VAL A 109 -0.75 -6.11 1.91
N ALA A 110 -0.64 -4.90 2.47
CA ALA A 110 0.52 -4.46 3.22
C ALA A 110 0.79 -5.39 4.42
N ASN A 111 -0.24 -5.68 5.23
CA ASN A 111 -0.10 -6.62 6.33
C ASN A 111 0.32 -8.03 5.87
N ALA A 112 -0.16 -8.51 4.73
CA ALA A 112 0.28 -9.78 4.15
C ALA A 112 1.79 -9.72 3.84
N GLY A 113 2.25 -8.70 3.12
CA GLY A 113 3.67 -8.48 2.83
C GLY A 113 4.54 -8.47 4.08
N LEU A 114 4.08 -7.79 5.15
CA LEU A 114 4.76 -7.80 6.45
C LEU A 114 4.84 -9.22 7.04
N LYS A 115 3.73 -9.97 7.05
CA LYS A 115 3.75 -11.36 7.57
C LYS A 115 4.63 -12.28 6.74
N ARG A 116 4.73 -12.08 5.43
CA ARG A 116 5.69 -12.79 4.57
C ARG A 116 7.13 -12.48 4.97
N LYS A 117 7.49 -11.19 5.15
CA LYS A 117 8.82 -10.78 5.66
C LYS A 117 9.15 -11.36 7.04
N MET A 118 8.14 -11.56 7.88
CA MET A 118 8.29 -12.20 9.20
C MET A 118 8.35 -13.74 9.16
N GLY A 119 8.27 -14.38 7.98
CA GLY A 119 8.21 -15.84 7.85
C GLY A 119 6.91 -16.49 8.32
N ARG A 120 5.83 -15.71 8.51
CA ARG A 120 4.54 -16.16 9.07
C ARG A 120 3.54 -16.52 7.97
N MET A 121 3.81 -17.61 7.24
CA MET A 121 3.07 -17.97 6.02
C MET A 121 1.58 -18.32 6.23
N ASN A 122 1.20 -18.85 7.39
CA ASN A 122 -0.23 -19.07 7.71
C ASN A 122 -0.99 -17.74 7.85
N ALA A 123 -0.36 -16.75 8.49
CA ALA A 123 -0.96 -15.43 8.65
C ALA A 123 -0.99 -14.67 7.32
N TYR A 124 0.07 -14.80 6.51
CA TYR A 124 0.11 -14.32 5.12
C TYR A 124 -1.09 -14.83 4.32
N SER A 125 -1.26 -16.16 4.22
CA SER A 125 -2.32 -16.78 3.41
C SER A 125 -3.71 -16.31 3.82
N ARG A 126 -3.96 -16.18 5.12
CA ARG A 126 -5.24 -15.64 5.63
C ARG A 126 -5.48 -14.18 5.23
N LEU A 127 -4.43 -13.35 5.23
CA LEU A 127 -4.53 -11.94 4.84
C LEU A 127 -4.72 -11.80 3.33
N VAL A 128 -4.07 -12.65 2.53
CA VAL A 128 -4.31 -12.73 1.08
C VAL A 128 -5.77 -13.09 0.79
N GLY A 129 -6.33 -14.12 1.44
CA GLY A 129 -7.75 -14.46 1.26
C GLY A 129 -8.73 -13.34 1.63
N LYS A 130 -8.39 -12.52 2.65
CA LYS A 130 -9.16 -11.30 2.97
C LYS A 130 -9.04 -10.25 1.86
N ALA A 131 -7.83 -10.01 1.34
CA ALA A 131 -7.60 -9.09 0.24
C ALA A 131 -8.37 -9.53 -1.02
N GLU A 132 -8.35 -10.82 -1.36
CA GLU A 132 -9.13 -11.37 -2.47
C GLU A 132 -10.64 -11.15 -2.30
N THR A 133 -11.16 -11.35 -1.08
CA THR A 133 -12.57 -11.09 -0.76
C THR A 133 -12.93 -9.61 -0.98
N LEU A 134 -12.10 -8.69 -0.51
CA LEU A 134 -12.30 -7.24 -0.69
C LEU A 134 -12.23 -6.83 -2.17
N ALA A 135 -11.25 -7.36 -2.91
CA ALA A 135 -11.12 -7.10 -4.34
C ALA A 135 -12.32 -7.68 -5.13
N SER A 136 -12.85 -8.83 -4.72
CA SER A 136 -14.05 -9.42 -5.30
C SER A 136 -15.30 -8.57 -5.01
N ASP A 137 -15.46 -8.05 -3.80
CA ASP A 137 -16.56 -7.13 -3.45
C ASP A 137 -16.53 -5.88 -4.34
N LEU A 138 -15.37 -5.23 -4.47
CA LEU A 138 -15.20 -4.06 -5.35
C LEU A 138 -15.58 -4.38 -6.81
N ARG A 139 -15.07 -5.49 -7.35
CA ARG A 139 -15.43 -5.92 -8.72
C ARG A 139 -16.92 -6.19 -8.88
N SER A 140 -17.58 -6.78 -7.89
CA SER A 140 -19.04 -7.02 -7.93
C SER A 140 -19.86 -5.74 -7.96
N ARG A 141 -19.27 -4.62 -7.50
CA ARG A 141 -19.86 -3.26 -7.58
C ARG A 141 -19.49 -2.53 -8.87
N GLY A 142 -18.82 -3.19 -9.81
CA GLY A 142 -18.35 -2.58 -11.06
C GLY A 142 -17.11 -1.71 -10.90
N VAL A 143 -16.35 -1.85 -9.80
CA VAL A 143 -15.13 -1.09 -9.54
C VAL A 143 -13.91 -1.94 -9.87
N ASP A 144 -13.12 -1.51 -10.85
CA ASP A 144 -11.84 -2.12 -11.26
C ASP A 144 -10.63 -1.23 -10.95
N ALA A 145 -10.86 0.07 -10.71
CA ALA A 145 -9.87 1.03 -10.26
C ALA A 145 -10.50 2.13 -9.38
N ILE A 146 -9.71 2.68 -8.46
CA ILE A 146 -10.03 3.86 -7.63
C ILE A 146 -8.84 4.82 -7.69
N TYR A 147 -9.10 6.11 -7.92
CA TYR A 147 -8.05 7.13 -8.13
C TYR A 147 -7.02 6.77 -9.22
N GLY A 148 -7.46 6.08 -10.28
CA GLY A 148 -6.58 5.60 -11.36
C GLY A 148 -5.75 4.36 -11.01
N ILE A 149 -5.86 3.84 -9.78
CA ILE A 149 -5.13 2.67 -9.30
C ILE A 149 -5.98 1.41 -9.50
N LYS A 150 -5.53 0.50 -10.36
CA LYS A 150 -6.26 -0.75 -10.63
C LYS A 150 -6.18 -1.71 -9.45
N LEU A 151 -7.25 -2.44 -9.17
CA LEU A 151 -7.26 -3.47 -8.13
C LEU A 151 -6.20 -4.55 -8.40
N ALA A 152 -5.97 -4.89 -9.67
CA ALA A 152 -4.93 -5.84 -10.08
C ALA A 152 -3.50 -5.36 -9.78
N ASP A 153 -3.29 -4.05 -9.69
CA ASP A 153 -1.98 -3.48 -9.34
C ASP A 153 -1.73 -3.60 -7.83
N ILE A 154 -2.77 -3.45 -7.01
CA ILE A 154 -2.70 -3.70 -5.56
C ILE A 154 -2.57 -5.20 -5.26
N MET A 155 -3.32 -6.06 -5.95
CA MET A 155 -3.27 -7.51 -5.72
C MET A 155 -1.95 -8.16 -6.17
N TYR A 156 -1.13 -7.49 -6.97
CA TYR A 156 0.16 -8.02 -7.39
C TYR A 156 1.12 -8.29 -6.23
N TYR A 157 1.04 -7.50 -5.16
CA TYR A 157 1.88 -7.68 -3.97
C TYR A 157 1.52 -8.93 -3.14
N THR A 158 0.48 -9.67 -3.52
CA THR A 158 0.11 -10.96 -2.91
C THR A 158 0.46 -12.17 -3.76
N ALA A 159 1.07 -11.98 -4.94
CA ALA A 159 1.60 -13.06 -5.77
C ALA A 159 2.97 -13.55 -5.26
#